data_AF-A0A2Z2N387-F1
#
_entry.id   AF-A0A2Z2N387-F1
#
_cell.length_a   1.000
_cell.length_b   1.000
_cell.length_c   1.000
_cell.angle_alpha   90.00
_cell.angle_beta   90.00
_cell.angle_gamma   90.00
#
_symmetry.space_group_name_H-M   'P 1'
#
loop_
_entity.id
_entity.type
_entity.pdbx_description
1 polymer ?
#
loop_
_entity_poly.entity_id
_entity_poly.type
_entity_poly.pdbx_seq_one_letter_code
_entity_poly.pdbx_strand_id
1 'polypeptide(L)' 'MTEVLPLLKRVERIEKELEELKIELMRLEADRPPYADDVIEEDMIEAEKALEEIMTGKVKPLSVEELKRLLEEDG' A
#
# COMPACT_ATOMS: atom_id res chain seq x y z
N MET A 1 -13.37 -2.20 -47.42
CA MET A 1 -12.07 -2.74 -46.93
C MET A 1 -11.16 -1.66 -46.30
N THR A 2 -11.43 -0.36 -46.49
CA THR A 2 -10.55 0.75 -46.07
C THR A 2 -10.52 1.02 -44.56
N GLU A 3 -11.53 0.59 -43.79
CA GLU A 3 -11.64 0.85 -42.35
C GLU A 3 -10.98 -0.20 -41.44
N VAL A 4 -10.56 -1.34 -42.00
CA VAL A 4 -9.96 -2.44 -41.21
C VAL A 4 -8.53 -2.12 -40.78
N LEU A 5 -7.77 -1.42 -41.62
CA LEU A 5 -6.38 -1.02 -41.34
C LEU A 5 -6.25 -0.06 -40.14
N PRO A 6 -7.07 1.01 -40.03
CA PRO A 6 -7.07 1.88 -38.85
C PRO A 6 -7.44 1.14 -37.56
N LEU A 7 -8.37 0.18 -37.61
CA LEU A 7 -8.76 -0.62 -36.46
C LEU A 7 -7.63 -1.55 -36.01
N LEU A 8 -6.94 -2.23 -36.94
CA LEU A 8 -5.81 -3.11 -36.61
C LEU A 8 -4.67 -2.33 -35.92
N LYS A 9 -4.33 -1.13 -36.42
CA LYS A 9 -3.33 -0.27 -35.76
C LYS A 9 -3.75 0.16 -34.35
N ARG A 10 -5.06 0.34 -34.12
CA ARG A 10 -5.58 0.65 -32.78
C ARG A 10 -5.46 -0.55 -31.85
N VAL A 11 -5.72 -1.76 -32.35
CA VAL A 11 -5.56 -3.01 -31.59
C VAL A 11 -4.08 -3.21 -31.21
N GLU A 12 -3.15 -3.10 -32.16
CA GLU A 12 -1.71 -3.24 -31.90
C GLU A 12 -1.22 -2.27 -30.81
N ARG A 13 -1.71 -1.03 -30.82
CA ARG A 13 -1.38 -0.05 -29.77
C ARG A 13 -1.93 -0.46 -28.41
N ILE A 14 -3.19 -0.91 -28.34
CA ILE A 14 -3.81 -1.37 -27.09
C ILE A 14 -3.07 -2.59 -26.54
N GLU A 15 -2.67 -3.53 -27.41
CA GLU A 15 -1.89 -4.70 -27.00
C GLU A 15 -0.54 -4.31 -26.40
N LYS A 16 0.13 -3.32 -27.00
CA LYS A 16 1.39 -2.79 -26.46
C LYS A 16 1.19 -2.12 -25.10
N GLU A 17 0.18 -1.26 -24.97
CA GLU A 17 -0.15 -0.60 -23.70
C GLU A 17 -0.50 -1.63 -22.61
N LEU A 18 -1.22 -2.70 -22.98
CA LEU A 18 -1.56 -3.78 -22.05
C LEU A 18 -0.31 -4.55 -21.58
N GLU A 19 0.65 -4.79 -22.48
CA GLU A 19 1.91 -5.44 -22.12
C GLU A 19 2.75 -4.58 -21.17
N GLU A 20 2.81 -3.27 -21.41
CA GLU A 20 3.50 -2.33 -20.51
C GLU A 20 2.85 -2.32 -19.11
N LEU A 21 1.52 -2.29 -19.03
CA LEU A 21 0.79 -2.35 -17.76
C LEU A 21 1.02 -3.67 -17.00
N LYS A 22 1.12 -4.80 -17.70
CA LYS A 22 1.44 -6.09 -17.06
C LYS A 22 2.83 -6.08 -16.44
N ILE A 23 3.82 -5.52 -17.14
CA ILE A 23 5.19 -5.41 -16.62
C ILE A 23 5.20 -4.52 -15.36
N GLU A 24 4.47 -3.41 -15.38
CA GLU A 24 4.34 -2.53 -14.22
C GLU A 24 3.68 -3.24 -13.03
N LEU A 25 2.58 -3.97 -13.26
CA LEU A 25 1.92 -4.76 -12.23
C LEU A 25 2.87 -5.79 -11.60
N MET A 26 3.63 -6.53 -12.42
CA MET A 26 4.60 -7.51 -11.91
C MET A 26 5.70 -6.86 -11.06
N ARG A 27 6.12 -5.64 -11.40
CA ARG A 27 7.09 -4.89 -10.58
C ARG A 27 6.48 -4.47 -9.24
N LEU A 28 5.24 -3.97 -9.25
CA LEU A 28 4.53 -3.60 -8.03
C LEU A 28 4.27 -4.81 -7.13
N GLU A 29 3.94 -5.97 -7.70
CA GLU A 29 3.81 -7.22 -6.94
C GLU A 29 5.14 -7.69 -6.36
N ALA A 30 6.25 -7.52 -7.09
CA ALA A 30 7.59 -7.86 -6.59
C ALA A 30 8.04 -6.96 -5.43
N ASP A 31 7.69 -5.67 -5.49
CA ASP A 31 7.98 -4.69 -4.43
C ASP A 31 6.94 -4.70 -3.30
N ARG A 32 5.92 -5.57 -3.38
CA ARG A 32 4.82 -5.63 -2.42
C ARG A 32 5.33 -6.09 -1.06
N PRO A 33 5.08 -5.34 0.03
CA PRO A 33 5.43 -5.78 1.38
C PRO A 33 4.70 -7.08 1.75
N PRO A 34 5.33 -7.98 2.54
CA PRO A 34 4.75 -9.28 2.88
C PRO A 34 3.45 -9.20 3.70
N TYR A 35 3.20 -8.07 4.37
CA TYR A 35 2.00 -7.80 5.15
C TYR A 35 0.93 -7.01 4.38
N ALA A 36 1.17 -6.68 3.10
CA ALA A 36 0.25 -5.83 2.33
C ALA A 36 -1.08 -6.51 1.96
N ASP A 37 -1.20 -7.83 2.17
CA ASP A 37 -2.47 -8.56 2.12
C ASP A 37 -3.21 -8.55 3.46
N ASP A 38 -2.50 -8.33 4.56
CA ASP A 38 -3.04 -8.35 5.92
C ASP A 38 -3.56 -6.97 6.36
N VAL A 39 -3.08 -5.89 5.70
CA VAL A 39 -3.53 -4.52 5.98
C VAL A 39 -4.87 -4.26 5.27
N ILE A 40 -5.93 -4.14 6.05
CA ILE A 40 -7.26 -3.74 5.56
C ILE A 40 -7.48 -2.23 5.70
N GLU A 41 -8.53 -1.72 5.05
CA GLU A 41 -8.91 -0.30 5.10
C GLU A 41 -9.12 0.19 6.55
N GLU A 42 -9.63 -0.66 7.42
CA GLU A 42 -9.81 -0.36 8.85
C GLU A 42 -8.48 -0.11 9.57
N ASP A 43 -7.44 -0.90 9.29
CA ASP A 43 -6.11 -0.72 9.88
C ASP A 43 -5.50 0.63 9.46
N MET A 44 -5.75 1.05 8.21
CA MET A 44 -5.29 2.35 7.71
C MET A 44 -6.00 3.51 8.43
N ILE A 45 -7.31 3.38 8.66
CA ILE A 45 -8.10 4.37 9.41
C ILE A 45 -7.62 4.47 10.86
N GLU A 46 -7.33 3.33 11.51
CA GLU A 46 -6.78 3.33 12.87
C GLU A 46 -5.39 3.95 12.92
N ALA A 47 -4.52 3.64 11.96
CA ALA A 47 -3.19 4.22 11.87
C ALA A 47 -3.24 5.74 11.68
N GLU A 48 -4.15 6.26 10.84
CA GLU A 48 -4.35 7.70 10.65
C GLU A 48 -4.81 8.38 11.94
N LYS A 49 -5.78 7.79 12.66
CA LYS A 49 -6.24 8.31 13.96
C LYS A 49 -5.11 8.33 14.98
N ALA A 50 -4.37 7.24 15.11
CA ALA A 50 -3.24 7.16 16.04
C ALA A 50 -2.18 8.22 15.72
N LEU A 51 -1.88 8.44 14.44
CA LEU A 51 -0.96 9.49 14.01
C LEU A 51 -1.48 10.89 14.37
N GLU A 52 -2.76 11.18 14.14
CA GLU A 52 -3.37 12.45 14.53
C GLU A 52 -3.26 12.67 16.05
N GLU A 53 -3.55 11.64 16.85
CA GLU A 53 -3.43 11.71 18.30
C GLU A 53 -1.99 11.99 18.77
N ILE A 54 -1.00 11.37 18.12
CA ILE A 54 0.42 11.63 18.37
C ILE A 54 0.77 13.08 18.02
N MET A 55 0.40 13.52 16.83
CA MET A 55 0.71 14.87 16.33
C MET A 55 0.04 15.96 17.17
N THR A 56 -1.19 15.71 17.64
CA THR A 56 -1.95 16.65 18.47
C THR A 56 -1.59 16.56 19.95
N GLY A 57 -0.70 15.64 20.34
CA GLY A 57 -0.28 15.44 21.72
C GLY A 57 -1.37 14.87 22.62
N LYS A 58 -2.41 14.25 22.04
CA LYS A 58 -3.50 13.56 22.77
C LYS A 58 -3.00 12.28 23.43
N VAL A 59 -1.93 11.67 22.91
CA VAL A 59 -1.23 10.54 23.54
C VAL A 59 0.13 10.96 24.10
N LYS A 60 0.43 10.51 25.32
CA LYS A 60 1.72 10.74 25.98
C LYS A 60 2.68 9.61 25.57
N PRO A 61 3.85 9.91 24.98
CA PRO A 61 4.86 8.89 24.74
C PRO A 61 5.36 8.32 26.07
N LEU A 62 5.57 7.02 26.11
CA LEU A 62 6.17 6.34 27.25
C LEU A 62 7.68 6.64 27.31
N SER A 63 8.18 6.88 28.51
CA SER A 63 9.61 6.86 28.79
C SER A 63 10.15 5.42 28.71
N VAL A 64 11.46 5.30 28.51
CA VAL A 64 12.15 4.00 28.46
C VAL A 64 11.94 3.20 29.77
N GLU A 65 11.86 3.88 30.91
CA GLU A 65 11.65 3.24 32.22
C GLU A 65 10.21 2.82 32.48
N GLU A 66 9.23 3.55 31.91
CA GLU A 66 7.82 3.14 31.92
C GLU A 66 7.61 1.93 31.00
N LEU A 67 8.24 1.92 29.82
CA LEU A 67 8.16 0.80 28.89
C LEU A 67 8.76 -0.49 29.47
N LYS A 68 9.94 -0.40 30.11
CA LYS A 68 10.58 -1.57 30.75
C LYS A 68 9.69 -2.21 31.81
N ARG A 69 9.02 -1.40 32.63
CA ARG A 69 8.11 -1.92 33.66
C ARG A 69 6.92 -2.67 33.08
N LEU A 70 6.30 -2.14 32.03
CA LEU A 70 5.17 -2.80 31.37
C LEU A 70 5.58 -4.17 30.79
N LEU A 71 6.75 -4.24 30.15
CA LEU A 71 7.25 -5.50 29.56
C LEU A 71 7.68 -6.54 30.62
N GLU A 72 8.04 -6.10 31.82
CA GLU A 72 8.38 -6.97 32.94
C GLU A 72 7.13 -7.44 33.72
N GLU A 73 6.02 -6.71 33.67
CA GLU A 73 4.75 -7.06 34.33
C GLU A 73 3.90 -8.06 33.51
N ASP A 74 4.07 -8.09 32.19
CA ASP A 74 3.35 -9.00 31.27
C ASP A 74 4.08 -10.33 30.99
N GLY A 75 5.25 -10.56 31.61
CA GLY A 75 6.07 -11.79 31.47
C GLY A 75 5.94 -12.76 32.64
#